data_AF-A0A6N2B3J1-F1
#
_entry.id   AF-A0A6N2B3J1-F1
#
_cell.length_a   1.000
_cell.length_b   1.000
_cell.length_c   1.000
_cell.angle_alpha   90.00
_cell.angle_beta   90.00
_cell.angle_gamma   90.00
#
_symmetry.space_group_name_H-M   'P 1'
#
loop_
_entity.id
_entity.type
_entity.pdbx_description
1 polymer ?
#
loop_
_entity_poly.entity_id
_entity_poly.type
_entity_poly.pdbx_seq_one_letter_code
_entity_poly.pdbx_strand_id
1 'polypeptide(L)'
;MVNGSDLGSSGIEVMWNVLTSKNHEWTNSPNVVSALRSPMMRLCAKYLMKEKEREKALDSVANFHLQNGEMIGRLNWMADRSQKGLTQSVSIMVDKGYPHHILT
;
A
#
# COMPACT_ATOMS: atom_id res chain seq x y z
N MET A 1 -22.20 -35.13 -9.11
CA MET A 1 -21.56 -34.91 -7.80
C MET A 1 -20.70 -33.68 -7.96
N VAL A 2 -21.15 -32.54 -7.43
CA VAL A 2 -20.35 -31.30 -7.40
C VAL A 2 -19.37 -31.46 -6.25
N ASN A 3 -18.07 -31.47 -6.52
CA ASN A 3 -17.05 -31.52 -5.47
C ASN A 3 -17.12 -30.21 -4.66
N GLY A 4 -17.44 -30.33 -3.37
CA GLY A 4 -17.63 -29.23 -2.44
C GLY A 4 -16.32 -28.61 -1.93
N SER A 5 -15.43 -28.18 -2.83
CA SER A 5 -14.27 -27.35 -2.48
C SER A 5 -14.41 -25.88 -2.91
N ASP A 6 -15.57 -25.48 -3.44
CA ASP A 6 -15.88 -24.12 -3.90
C ASP A 6 -16.53 -23.25 -2.80
N LEU A 7 -16.11 -23.45 -1.54
CA LEU A 7 -16.43 -22.52 -0.45
C LEU A 7 -15.53 -21.30 -0.63
N GLY A 8 -16.11 -20.26 -1.24
CA GLY A 8 -15.42 -19.06 -1.71
C GLY A 8 -14.38 -18.52 -0.75
N SER A 9 -13.14 -18.43 -1.23
CA SER A 9 -12.06 -17.70 -0.57
C SER A 9 -12.57 -16.32 -0.15
N SER A 10 -12.32 -15.95 1.10
CA SER A 10 -12.64 -14.59 1.54
C SER A 10 -11.95 -13.58 0.61
N GLY A 11 -12.55 -12.41 0.38
CA GLY A 11 -11.92 -11.40 -0.47
C GLY A 11 -10.51 -11.01 -0.01
N ILE A 12 -10.21 -11.19 1.27
CA ILE A 12 -8.88 -11.01 1.87
C ILE A 12 -7.91 -12.10 1.40
N GLU A 13 -8.33 -13.37 1.42
CA GLU A 13 -7.49 -14.49 0.98
C GLU A 13 -7.17 -14.40 -0.52
N VAL A 14 -8.16 -14.05 -1.35
CA VAL A 14 -7.92 -13.81 -2.79
C VAL A 14 -6.90 -12.69 -2.99
N MET A 15 -7.08 -11.57 -2.28
CA MET A 15 -6.17 -10.43 -2.38
C MET A 15 -4.76 -10.78 -1.90
N TRP A 16 -4.64 -11.54 -0.81
CA TRP A 16 -3.38 -12.04 -0.29
C TRP A 16 -2.66 -12.89 -1.34
N ASN A 17 -3.33 -13.91 -1.88
CA ASN A 17 -2.76 -14.81 -2.88
C ASN A 17 -2.30 -14.06 -4.15
N VAL A 18 -3.05 -13.05 -4.58
CA VAL A 18 -2.66 -12.19 -5.71
C VAL A 18 -1.40 -11.40 -5.38
N LEU A 19 -1.38 -10.69 -4.24
CA LEU A 19 -0.26 -9.83 -3.84
C LEU A 19 1.02 -10.62 -3.55
N THR A 20 0.92 -11.83 -3.01
CA THR A 20 2.05 -12.71 -2.69
C THR A 20 2.38 -13.72 -3.79
N SER A 21 1.79 -13.57 -4.98
CA SER A 21 2.10 -14.43 -6.14
C SER A 21 3.60 -14.38 -6.46
N LYS A 22 4.12 -15.53 -6.94
CA LYS A 22 5.52 -15.66 -7.32
C LYS A 22 5.90 -14.55 -8.32
N ASN A 23 7.03 -13.89 -8.11
CA ASN A 23 7.53 -12.80 -8.95
C ASN A 23 6.51 -11.66 -9.22
N HIS A 24 5.47 -11.52 -8.38
CA HIS A 24 4.41 -10.53 -8.55
C HIS A 24 3.74 -10.58 -9.94
N GLU A 25 3.42 -11.78 -10.42
CA GLU A 25 2.79 -12.02 -11.74
C GLU A 25 1.51 -11.19 -11.98
N TRP A 26 0.82 -10.78 -10.92
CA TRP A 26 -0.34 -9.88 -11.00
C TRP A 26 -0.05 -8.57 -11.74
N THR A 27 1.20 -8.10 -11.73
CA THR A 27 1.64 -6.90 -12.44
C THR A 27 1.56 -7.01 -13.95
N ASN A 28 1.53 -8.23 -14.49
CA ASN A 28 1.40 -8.50 -15.94
C ASN A 28 -0.03 -8.36 -16.45
N SER A 29 -1.02 -8.24 -15.56
CA SER A 29 -2.43 -8.09 -15.92
C SER A 29 -2.91 -6.66 -15.65
N PRO A 30 -3.13 -5.84 -16.70
CA PRO A 30 -3.63 -4.47 -16.53
C PRO A 30 -4.96 -4.41 -15.77
N ASN A 31 -5.81 -5.42 -15.94
CA ASN A 31 -7.09 -5.51 -15.24
C ASN A 31 -6.91 -5.70 -13.73
N VAL A 32 -5.99 -6.59 -13.33
CA VAL A 32 -5.69 -6.82 -11.90
C VAL A 32 -5.01 -5.61 -11.29
N VAL A 33 -4.04 -5.01 -11.98
CA VAL A 33 -3.38 -3.76 -11.54
C VAL A 33 -4.41 -2.64 -11.33
N SER A 34 -5.35 -2.48 -12.26
CA SER A 34 -6.43 -1.48 -12.14
C SER A 34 -7.34 -1.76 -10.95
N ALA A 35 -7.76 -3.03 -10.77
CA ALA A 35 -8.64 -3.45 -9.69
C ALA A 35 -8.00 -3.25 -8.30
N LEU A 36 -6.69 -3.48 -8.17
CA LEU A 36 -5.95 -3.35 -6.92
C LEU A 36 -5.69 -1.89 -6.52
N ARG A 37 -5.64 -0.96 -7.47
CA ARG A 37 -5.29 0.45 -7.20
C ARG A 37 -6.13 1.06 -6.08
N SER A 38 -7.45 1.01 -6.22
CA SER A 38 -8.37 1.67 -5.29
C SER A 38 -8.28 1.12 -3.85
N PRO A 39 -8.36 -0.20 -3.61
CA PRO A 39 -8.22 -0.75 -2.26
C PRO A 39 -6.80 -0.55 -1.69
N MET A 40 -5.74 -0.73 -2.47
CA MET A 40 -4.37 -0.60 -1.98
C MET A 40 -4.05 0.84 -1.57
N MET A 41 -4.47 1.82 -2.37
CA MET A 41 -4.27 3.24 -2.05
C MET A 41 -5.00 3.64 -0.77
N ARG A 42 -6.23 3.13 -0.54
CA ARG A 42 -6.97 3.37 0.72
C ARG A 42 -6.29 2.74 1.93
N LEU A 43 -5.82 1.49 1.80
CA LEU A 43 -5.12 0.80 2.88
C LEU A 43 -3.79 1.46 3.20
N CYS A 44 -3.02 1.87 2.20
CA CYS A 44 -1.78 2.62 2.38
C CYS A 44 -2.02 3.96 3.09
N ALA A 45 -3.02 4.74 2.68
CA ALA A 45 -3.39 5.98 3.35
C ALA A 45 -3.78 5.73 4.82
N LYS A 46 -4.61 4.70 5.08
CA LYS A 46 -4.98 4.33 6.44
C LYS A 46 -3.75 3.94 7.27
N TYR A 47 -2.88 3.11 6.69
CA TYR A 47 -1.65 2.63 7.32
C TYR A 47 -0.76 3.80 7.78
N LEU A 48 -0.46 4.72 6.86
CA LEU A 48 0.41 5.87 7.15
C LEU A 48 -0.20 6.88 8.13
N MET A 49 -1.54 7.03 8.13
CA MET A 49 -2.21 8.05 8.96
C MET A 49 -2.65 7.54 10.34
N LYS A 50 -3.02 6.27 10.46
CA LYS A 50 -3.71 5.74 11.65
C LYS A 50 -2.93 4.70 12.41
N GLU A 51 -2.13 3.89 11.72
CA GLU A 51 -1.42 2.79 12.36
C GLU A 51 -0.16 3.35 13.04
N LYS A 52 -0.07 3.12 14.35
CA LYS A 52 0.99 3.65 15.22
C LYS A 52 1.54 2.57 16.13
N GLU A 53 2.81 2.68 16.44
CA GLU A 53 3.42 1.97 17.56
C GLU A 53 3.77 3.00 18.64
N ARG A 54 3.12 2.90 19.80
CA ARG A 54 3.07 4.00 20.79
C ARG A 54 2.57 5.28 20.09
N GLU A 55 3.32 6.37 20.20
CA GLU A 55 2.98 7.67 19.59
C GLU A 55 3.63 7.91 18.22
N LYS A 56 4.34 6.92 17.67
CA LYS A 56 5.09 7.05 16.41
C LYS A 56 4.35 6.36 15.27
N ALA A 57 4.49 6.91 14.06
CA ALA A 57 4.02 6.23 12.85
C ALA A 57 4.64 4.82 12.78
N LEU A 58 3.82 3.82 12.43
CA LEU A 58 4.27 2.42 12.38
C LEU A 58 5.30 2.19 11.27
N ASP A 59 5.16 2.90 10.15
CA ASP A 59 6.17 2.89 9.08
C ASP A 59 7.42 3.68 9.49
N SER A 60 8.58 3.04 9.45
CA SER A 60 9.83 3.63 9.91
C SER A 60 10.30 4.81 9.05
N VAL A 61 10.03 4.78 7.74
CA VAL A 61 10.38 5.85 6.80
C VAL A 61 9.46 7.04 7.01
N ALA A 62 8.15 6.81 7.09
CA ALA A 62 7.18 7.86 7.42
C ALA A 62 7.51 8.50 8.77
N ASN A 63 7.81 7.71 9.78
CA ASN A 63 8.21 8.20 11.10
C ASN A 63 9.48 9.05 11.07
N PHE A 64 10.50 8.67 10.28
CA PHE A 64 11.70 9.48 10.08
C PHE A 64 11.37 10.85 9.49
N HIS A 65 10.56 10.89 8.43
CA HIS A 65 10.15 12.15 7.79
C HIS A 65 9.29 13.03 8.71
N LEU A 66 8.32 12.43 9.42
CA LEU A 66 7.47 13.14 10.37
C LEU A 66 8.27 13.73 11.55
N GLN A 67 9.28 13.01 12.06
CA GLN A 67 10.17 13.53 13.11
C GLN A 67 11.01 14.73 12.63
N ASN A 68 11.26 14.84 11.32
CA ASN A 68 11.92 15.99 10.71
C ASN A 68 10.96 17.15 10.39
N GLY A 69 9.69 17.06 10.80
CA GLY A 69 8.68 18.09 10.55
C GLY A 69 8.10 18.08 9.13
N GLU A 70 8.37 17.04 8.35
CA GLU A 70 7.75 16.86 7.04
C GLU A 70 6.31 16.32 7.21
N MET A 71 5.49 16.49 6.19
CA MET A 71 4.14 15.95 6.13
C MET A 71 4.09 14.77 5.15
N ILE A 72 3.14 13.86 5.36
CA ILE A 72 2.80 12.84 4.37
C ILE A 72 2.14 13.54 3.17
N GLY A 73 2.77 13.44 2.00
CA GLY A 73 2.29 14.04 0.76
C GLY A 73 1.40 13.09 -0.04
N ARG A 74 1.48 13.21 -1.38
CA ARG A 74 0.67 12.45 -2.30
C ARG A 74 1.12 10.98 -2.35
N LEU A 75 0.15 10.06 -2.35
CA LEU A 75 0.40 8.66 -2.68
C LEU A 75 0.46 8.46 -4.20
N ASN A 76 1.48 7.74 -4.65
CA ASN A 76 1.79 7.46 -6.04
C ASN A 76 1.70 5.96 -6.32
N TRP A 77 0.68 5.58 -7.10
CA TRP A 77 0.43 4.19 -7.51
C TRP A 77 1.42 3.74 -8.59
N MET A 78 2.00 2.55 -8.44
CA MET A 78 2.97 1.96 -9.38
C MET A 78 4.20 2.84 -9.63
N ALA A 79 4.67 3.54 -8.60
CA ALA A 79 5.80 4.46 -8.64
C ALA A 79 7.15 3.74 -8.60
N ASP A 80 7.28 2.66 -7.83
CA ASP A 80 8.46 1.78 -7.82
C ASP A 80 8.07 0.36 -8.26
N ARG A 81 8.32 0.04 -9.53
CA ARG A 81 8.02 -1.27 -10.13
C ARG A 81 9.15 -2.28 -9.98
N SER A 82 10.20 -1.95 -9.22
CA SER A 82 11.25 -2.92 -8.90
C SER A 82 10.69 -4.06 -8.05
N GLN A 83 11.38 -5.19 -8.04
CA GLN A 83 11.03 -6.32 -7.17
C GLN A 83 10.96 -5.88 -5.69
N LYS A 84 11.85 -4.97 -5.27
CA LYS A 84 11.87 -4.41 -3.92
C LYS A 84 10.61 -3.58 -3.64
N GLY A 85 10.25 -2.65 -4.53
CA GLY A 85 9.05 -1.82 -4.38
C GLY A 85 7.76 -2.63 -4.33
N LEU A 86 7.66 -3.67 -5.17
CA LEU A 86 6.52 -4.58 -5.16
C LEU A 86 6.41 -5.36 -3.84
N THR A 87 7.53 -5.88 -3.32
CA THR A 87 7.54 -6.63 -2.05
C THR A 87 7.30 -5.74 -0.84
N GLN A 88 7.87 -4.54 -0.81
CA GLN A 88 7.83 -3.68 0.39
C GLN A 88 6.55 -2.87 0.51
N SER A 89 5.98 -2.39 -0.59
CA SER A 89 4.87 -1.43 -0.56
C SER A 89 3.84 -1.60 -1.68
N VAL A 90 3.84 -2.74 -2.38
CA VAL A 90 2.96 -2.98 -3.54
C VAL A 90 3.12 -1.87 -4.58
N SER A 91 4.37 -1.42 -4.78
CA SER A 91 4.74 -0.32 -5.68
C SER A 91 4.10 1.03 -5.38
N ILE A 92 3.62 1.25 -4.15
CA ILE A 92 3.17 2.57 -3.71
C ILE A 92 4.35 3.33 -3.13
N MET A 93 4.53 4.55 -3.60
CA MET A 93 5.43 5.53 -2.96
C MET A 93 4.64 6.72 -2.47
N VAL A 94 5.24 7.48 -1.56
CA VAL A 94 4.67 8.72 -1.05
C VAL A 94 5.64 9.86 -1.28
N ASP A 95 5.13 10.98 -1.80
CA ASP A 95 5.89 12.21 -1.85
C ASP A 95 6.02 12.79 -0.45
N LYS A 96 7.16 13.43 -0.17
CA LYS A 96 7.28 14.26 1.01
C LYS A 96 6.55 15.59 0.80
N GLY A 97 5.78 16.01 1.79
CA GLY A 97 5.15 17.33 1.85
C GLY A 97 5.88 18.23 2.84
N TYR A 98 5.83 19.53 2.61
CA TYR A 98 6.19 20.53 3.63
C TYR A 98 4.92 21.27 4.06
N PRO A 99 4.79 21.63 5.34
CA PRO A 99 3.74 22.53 5.79
C PRO A 99 4.02 23.93 5.24
N HIS A 100 3.56 24.22 4.02
CA HIS A 100 3.49 25.58 3.53
C HIS A 100 2.30 26.27 4.22
N HIS A 101 2.60 27.08 5.24
CA HIS A 101 1.72 28.01 5.96
C HIS A 101 0.67 27.39 6.91
N ILE A 102 1.05 27.25 8.19
CA ILE A 102 0.13 27.46 9.31
C ILE A 102 0.57 28.76 10.00
N LEU A 103 0.19 29.88 9.40
CA LEU A 103 0.03 31.17 10.04
C LEU A 103 -1.27 31.77 9.50
N THR A 104 -2.36 31.58 10.25
CA THR A 104 -3.54 32.46 10.30
C THR A 104 -4.14 32.32 11.69
#